data_AF-A0A1I3K3V9-F1
#
_entry.id   AF-A0A1I3K3V9-F1
#
_cell.length_a   1.000
_cell.length_b   1.000
_cell.length_c   1.000
_cell.angle_alpha   90.00
_cell.angle_beta   90.00
_cell.angle_gamma   90.00
#
_symmetry.space_group_name_H-M   'P 1'
#
loop_
_entity.id
_entity.type
_entity.pdbx_description
1 polymer ?
#
loop_
_entity_poly.entity_id
_entity_poly.type
_entity_poly.pdbx_seq_one_letter_code
_entity_poly.pdbx_strand_id
1 'polypeptide(L)'
;MVGLFLLTASAGILLVVLCTRAIYREHLRALKAAQLRDEYLKSHPPISDEEFLKRCGPGVPSDTALKVRSILAEYGILPREQFYPDTNIFTMFEEF
;
A
#
# COMPACT_ATOMS: atom_id res chain seq x y z
N MET A 1 -12.63 32.77 -37.40
CA MET A 1 -11.53 32.88 -36.40
C MET A 1 -11.99 32.70 -34.96
N VAL A 2 -13.13 33.26 -34.53
CA VAL A 2 -13.64 33.14 -33.14
C VAL A 2 -13.91 31.70 -32.68
N GLY A 3 -14.40 30.82 -33.56
CA GLY A 3 -14.71 29.43 -33.21
C GLY A 3 -13.50 28.55 -32.85
N LEU A 4 -12.31 28.85 -33.37
CA LEU A 4 -11.10 28.06 -33.08
C LEU A 4 -10.54 28.37 -31.69
N PHE A 5 -10.66 29.62 -31.23
CA PHE A 5 -10.23 30.04 -29.89
C PHE A 5 -11.11 29.45 -28.77
N LEU A 6 -12.41 29.28 -29.02
CA LEU A 6 -13.34 28.69 -28.04
C LEU A 6 -13.09 27.19 -27.83
N LEU A 7 -12.74 26.46 -28.90
CA LEU A 7 -12.42 25.03 -28.82
C LEU A 7 -11.11 24.75 -28.07
N THR A 8 -10.09 25.61 -28.24
CA THR A 8 -8.83 25.48 -27.50
C THR A 8 -8.99 25.81 -26.02
N ALA A 9 -9.84 26.79 -25.69
CA ALA A 9 -10.11 27.17 -24.29
C ALA A 9 -10.88 26.06 -23.55
N SER A 10 -11.89 25.45 -24.18
CA SER A 10 -12.63 24.34 -23.57
C SER A 10 -11.79 23.08 -23.40
N ALA A 11 -10.91 22.78 -24.36
CA ALA A 11 -9.97 21.66 -24.26
C ALA A 11 -8.96 21.86 -23.11
N GLY A 12 -8.46 23.09 -22.94
CA GLY A 12 -7.56 23.44 -21.83
C GLY A 12 -8.24 23.28 -20.46
N ILE A 13 -9.49 23.75 -20.32
CA ILE A 13 -10.27 23.59 -19.08
C ILE A 13 -10.51 22.11 -18.78
N LEU A 14 -10.86 21.31 -19.79
CA LEU A 14 -11.08 19.87 -19.61
C LEU A 14 -9.81 19.16 -19.14
N LEU A 15 -8.65 19.46 -19.74
CA LEU A 15 -7.37 18.91 -19.33
C LEU A 15 -7.06 19.23 -17.86
N VAL A 16 -7.23 20.50 -17.45
CA VAL A 16 -6.99 20.94 -16.06
C VAL A 16 -7.90 20.19 -15.08
N VAL A 17 -9.18 20.02 -15.42
CA VAL A 17 -10.14 19.27 -14.60
C VAL A 17 -9.73 17.80 -14.48
N LEU A 18 -9.33 17.16 -15.58
CA LEU A 18 -8.89 15.76 -15.58
C LEU A 18 -7.60 15.58 -14.76
N CYS A 19 -6.61 16.45 -14.93
CA CYS A 19 -5.38 16.44 -14.15
C CYS A 19 -5.65 16.63 -12.66
N THR A 20 -6.48 17.61 -12.30
CA THR A 20 -6.85 17.86 -10.89
C THR A 20 -7.56 16.65 -10.29
N ARG A 21 -8.47 16.01 -11.02
CA ARG A 21 -9.14 14.77 -10.57
C ARG A 21 -8.17 13.59 -10.43
N ALA A 22 -7.18 13.47 -11.31
CA ALA A 22 -6.17 12.42 -11.23
C ALA A 22 -5.29 12.61 -9.98
N ILE A 23 -4.74 13.81 -9.81
CA ILE A 23 -3.92 14.19 -8.65
C ILE A 23 -4.70 14.00 -7.34
N TYR A 24 -5.95 14.48 -7.29
CA TYR A 24 -6.78 14.34 -6.10
C TYR A 24 -7.09 12.87 -5.78
N ARG A 25 -7.32 12.03 -6.79
CA ARG A 25 -7.55 10.59 -6.61
C ARG A 25 -6.31 9.91 -6.02
N GLU A 26 -5.13 10.26 -6.52
CA GLU A 26 -3.86 9.72 -6.04
C GLU A 26 -3.59 10.12 -4.59
N HIS A 27 -3.79 11.40 -4.23
CA HIS A 27 -3.71 11.84 -2.84
C HIS A 27 -4.70 11.13 -1.92
N LEU A 28 -5.95 10.94 -2.36
CA LEU A 28 -6.94 10.20 -1.58
C LEU A 28 -6.56 8.73 -1.37
N ARG A 29 -5.93 8.10 -2.36
CA ARG A 29 -5.40 6.73 -2.21
C ARG A 29 -4.28 6.70 -1.18
N ALA A 30 -3.28 7.58 -1.31
CA ALA A 30 -2.18 7.66 -0.35
C ALA A 30 -2.65 7.90 1.11
N LEU A 31 -3.68 8.73 1.30
CA LEU A 31 -4.28 8.94 2.63
C LEU A 31 -4.96 7.68 3.17
N LYS A 32 -5.68 6.94 2.33
CA LYS A 32 -6.30 5.67 2.71
C LYS A 32 -5.25 4.61 3.02
N ALA A 33 -4.21 4.48 2.21
CA ALA A 33 -3.07 3.60 2.44
C ALA A 33 -2.44 3.87 3.81
N ALA A 34 -2.19 5.14 4.12
CA ALA A 34 -1.62 5.56 5.39
C ALA A 34 -2.54 5.22 6.56
N GLN A 35 -3.85 5.45 6.42
CA GLN A 35 -4.83 5.10 7.45
C GLN A 35 -4.91 3.59 7.70
N LEU A 36 -4.98 2.78 6.64
CA LEU A 36 -4.99 1.32 6.74
C LEU A 36 -3.72 0.79 7.39
N ARG A 37 -2.57 1.36 7.03
CA ARG A 37 -1.29 1.04 7.67
C ARG A 37 -1.33 1.36 9.16
N ASP A 38 -1.78 2.55 9.56
CA ASP A 38 -1.89 2.93 10.96
C ASP A 38 -2.85 2.02 11.76
N GLU A 39 -3.99 1.66 11.17
CA GLU A 39 -4.94 0.71 11.77
C GLU A 39 -4.34 -0.70 11.93
N TYR A 40 -3.60 -1.15 10.91
CA TYR A 40 -2.86 -2.41 10.98
C TYR A 40 -1.80 -2.38 12.09
N LEU A 41 -0.98 -1.32 12.15
CA LEU A 41 0.07 -1.18 13.17
C LEU A 41 -0.48 -1.12 14.60
N LYS A 42 -1.67 -0.56 14.79
CA LYS A 42 -2.34 -0.53 16.11
C LYS A 42 -2.81 -1.92 16.55
N SER A 43 -3.24 -2.76 15.60
CA SER A 43 -3.76 -4.10 15.86
C SER A 43 -2.68 -5.20 15.85
N HIS A 44 -1.51 -4.92 15.25
CA HIS A 44 -0.41 -5.85 15.06
C HIS A 44 0.86 -5.34 15.76
N PRO A 45 0.93 -5.45 17.11
CA PRO A 45 2.14 -5.06 17.83
C PRO A 45 3.36 -5.88 17.36
N PRO A 46 4.59 -5.39 17.55
CA PRO A 46 5.80 -6.13 17.19
C PRO A 46 5.82 -7.54 17.83
N ILE A 47 6.06 -8.58 17.03
CA ILE A 47 6.20 -9.98 17.50
C ILE A 47 7.60 -10.53 17.25
N SER A 48 8.06 -11.36 18.19
CA SER A 48 9.34 -12.08 18.07
C SER A 48 9.29 -13.15 16.98
N ASP A 49 10.45 -13.68 16.60
CA ASP A 49 10.54 -14.78 15.63
C ASP A 49 9.87 -16.06 16.16
N GLU A 50 9.99 -16.34 17.47
CA GLU A 50 9.32 -17.48 18.08
C GLU A 50 7.79 -17.35 18.02
N GLU A 51 7.25 -16.17 18.33
CA GLU A 51 5.81 -15.92 18.27
C GLU A 51 5.28 -15.92 16.84
N PHE A 52 6.04 -15.39 15.89
CA PHE A 52 5.73 -15.48 14.47
C PHE A 52 5.64 -16.94 14.00
N LEU A 53 6.62 -17.77 14.37
CA LEU A 53 6.65 -19.19 14.00
C LEU A 53 5.50 -19.99 14.64
N LYS A 54 5.10 -19.66 15.89
CA LYS A 54 3.92 -20.27 16.54
C LYS A 54 2.62 -19.99 15.80
N ARG A 55 2.54 -18.86 15.08
CA ARG A 55 1.39 -18.47 14.29
C ARG A 55 1.43 -19.00 12.86
N CYS A 56 2.57 -19.51 12.40
CA CYS A 56 2.66 -20.15 11.10
C CYS A 56 1.86 -21.46 11.08
N GLY A 57 1.25 -21.77 9.93
CA GLY A 57 0.48 -22.99 9.74
C GLY A 57 1.35 -24.26 9.84
N PRO A 58 0.74 -25.42 10.12
CA PRO A 58 1.46 -26.68 10.17
C PRO A 58 2.12 -26.99 8.82
N GLY A 59 3.37 -27.44 8.86
CA GLY A 59 4.13 -27.81 7.66
C GLY A 59 4.91 -26.67 6.99
N VAL A 60 4.87 -25.44 7.53
CA VAL A 60 5.75 -24.36 7.08
C VAL A 60 7.13 -24.51 7.72
N PRO A 61 8.22 -24.68 6.97
CA PRO A 61 9.56 -24.73 7.53
C PRO A 61 9.95 -23.38 8.16
N SER A 62 10.53 -23.41 9.35
CA SER A 62 10.90 -22.19 10.12
C SER A 62 11.80 -21.25 9.32
N ASP A 63 12.82 -21.81 8.67
CA ASP A 63 13.82 -21.05 7.94
C ASP A 63 13.19 -20.33 6.74
N THR A 64 12.27 -21.01 6.06
CA THR A 64 11.50 -20.42 4.95
C THR A 64 10.62 -19.28 5.46
N ALA A 65 9.90 -19.48 6.56
CA ALA A 65 9.00 -18.47 7.11
C ALA A 65 9.75 -17.20 7.52
N LEU A 66 10.87 -17.34 8.25
CA LEU A 66 11.69 -16.21 8.69
C LEU A 66 12.39 -15.51 7.51
N LYS A 67 12.79 -16.27 6.48
CA LYS A 67 13.36 -15.69 5.27
C LYS A 67 12.35 -14.85 4.50
N VAL A 68 11.14 -15.37 4.28
CA VAL A 68 10.06 -14.62 3.62
C VAL A 68 9.73 -13.35 4.40
N ARG A 69 9.60 -13.45 5.73
CA ARG A 69 9.36 -12.29 6.62
C ARG A 69 10.43 -11.21 6.44
N SER A 70 11.69 -11.60 6.33
CA SER A 70 12.82 -10.66 6.17
C SER A 70 12.83 -10.02 4.78
N ILE A 71 12.59 -10.80 3.73
CA ILE A 71 12.46 -10.29 2.35
C ILE A 71 11.34 -9.25 2.26
N LEU A 72 10.16 -9.53 2.83
CA LEU A 72 9.04 -8.59 2.81
C LEU A 72 9.34 -7.28 3.55
N ALA A 73 10.10 -7.35 4.64
CA ALA A 73 10.58 -6.18 5.37
C ALA A 73 11.57 -5.33 4.55
N GLU A 74 12.46 -5.98 3.79
CA GLU A 74 13.41 -5.30 2.90
C GLU A 74 12.70 -4.54 1.77
N TYR A 75 11.57 -5.06 1.25
CA TYR A 75 10.75 -4.36 0.25
C TYR A 75 9.91 -3.21 0.83
N GLY A 76 9.92 -3.00 2.16
CA GLY A 76 9.72 -1.67 2.74
C GLY A 76 8.30 -1.25 3.11
N ILE A 77 7.32 -2.17 3.21
CA ILE A 77 5.96 -1.80 3.64
C ILE A 77 5.84 -1.73 5.17
N LEU A 78 6.41 -2.70 5.88
CA LEU A 78 6.33 -2.80 7.33
C LEU A 78 7.70 -3.17 7.91
N PRO A 79 8.00 -2.74 9.15
CA PRO A 79 9.03 -3.36 9.98
C PRO A 79 8.86 -4.87 10.03
N ARG A 80 9.99 -5.59 10.05
CA ARG A 80 10.03 -7.06 10.10
C ARG A 80 9.16 -7.60 11.23
N GLU A 81 9.24 -6.98 12.40
CA GLU A 81 8.55 -7.41 13.62
C GLU A 81 7.02 -7.28 13.49
N GLN A 82 6.53 -6.48 12.54
CA GLN A 82 5.12 -6.22 12.30
C GLN A 82 4.55 -7.03 11.13
N PHE A 83 5.36 -7.84 10.45
CA PHE A 83 4.84 -8.83 9.50
C PHE A 83 4.33 -10.07 10.23
N TYR A 84 3.01 -10.28 10.17
CA TYR A 84 2.33 -11.45 10.71
C TYR A 84 2.01 -12.48 9.58
N PRO A 85 1.83 -13.77 9.89
CA PRO A 85 1.55 -14.79 8.87
C PRO A 85 0.23 -14.59 8.10
N ASP A 86 -0.74 -13.93 8.70
CA ASP A 86 -2.06 -13.58 8.12
C ASP A 86 -2.06 -12.23 7.39
N THR A 87 -0.90 -11.57 7.29
CA THR A 87 -0.77 -10.31 6.55
C THR A 87 -1.10 -10.53 5.09
N ASN A 88 -2.18 -9.92 4.62
CA ASN A 88 -2.46 -9.84 3.19
C ASN A 88 -1.60 -8.76 2.56
N ILE A 89 -0.48 -9.18 2.00
CA ILE A 89 0.46 -8.28 1.33
C ILE A 89 -0.16 -7.61 0.11
N PHE A 90 -1.05 -8.26 -0.64
CA PHE A 90 -1.65 -7.68 -1.84
C PHE A 90 -2.52 -6.47 -1.52
N THR A 91 -3.25 -6.50 -0.41
CA THR A 91 -3.99 -5.32 0.07
C THR A 91 -3.08 -4.17 0.52
N MET A 92 -1.81 -4.44 0.81
CA MET A 92 -0.82 -3.39 1.11
C MET A 92 0.01 -2.95 -0.10
N PHE A 93 0.16 -3.81 -1.13
CA PHE A 93 0.93 -3.53 -2.35
C PHE A 93 0.08 -2.99 -3.51
N GLU A 94 -1.25 -3.15 -3.52
CA GLU A 94 -2.13 -2.65 -4.60
C GLU A 94 -2.16 -1.10 -4.75
N GLU A 95 -1.49 -0.37 -3.88
CA GLU A 95 -1.51 1.10 -3.88
C GLU A 95 -0.15 1.77 -4.22
N PHE A 96 0.84 1.01 -4.71
CA PHE A 96 2.10 1.53 -5.26
C PHE A 96 2.21 1.39 -6.79
#